data_AF-A0A0G8ATK7-F1
#
_entry.id   AF-A0A0G8ATK7-F1
#
_cell.length_a   1.000
_cell.length_b   1.000
_cell.length_c   1.000
_cell.angle_alpha   90.00
_cell.angle_beta   90.00
_cell.angle_gamma   90.00
#
_symmetry.space_group_name_H-M   'P 1'
#
loop_
_entity.id
_entity.type
_entity.pdbx_description
1 polymer ?
#
loop_
_entity_poly.entity_id
_entity_poly.type
_entity_poly.pdbx_seq_one_letter_code
_entity_poly.pdbx_strand_id
1 'polypeptide(L)'
;MSLATDLLQQAQHLLELDSRKPRQANLRRSISTAYYSLFSLLVDEAAVAVVGSGPKKRLLRGYVIRAFGHRSMANVCQGFAQKNPGQKIRDVLADHRISDDLAHIANTFCSLRDERNEADYNFARSYTKEDATIIFNGTKVAHQKWQNIKDDEATRIFLMALLFQENLKTSK
;
A
#
# COMPACT_ATOMS: atom_id res chain seq x y z
N MET A 1 -5.03 -12.66 -12.83
CA MET A 1 -5.12 -11.43 -12.03
C MET A 1 -4.00 -11.46 -10.99
N SER A 2 -3.54 -10.31 -10.51
CA SER A 2 -2.56 -10.27 -9.43
C SER A 2 -3.27 -10.48 -8.09
N LEU A 3 -2.54 -10.95 -7.07
CA LEU A 3 -3.08 -11.08 -5.71
C LEU A 3 -3.69 -9.77 -5.20
N ALA A 4 -3.08 -8.62 -5.56
CA ALA A 4 -3.57 -7.30 -5.21
C ALA A 4 -4.98 -7.03 -5.76
N THR A 5 -5.24 -7.38 -7.02
CA THR A 5 -6.57 -7.25 -7.64
C THR A 5 -7.59 -8.20 -7.01
N ASP A 6 -7.18 -9.45 -6.77
CA ASP A 6 -8.06 -10.46 -6.15
C ASP A 6 -8.49 -10.02 -4.73
N LEU A 7 -7.56 -9.47 -3.95
CA LEU A 7 -7.84 -8.92 -2.61
C LEU A 7 -8.74 -7.69 -2.66
N LEU A 8 -8.57 -6.80 -3.65
CA LEU A 8 -9.45 -5.65 -3.81
C LEU A 8 -10.89 -6.10 -4.12
N GLN A 9 -11.06 -7.08 -5.02
CA GLN A 9 -12.37 -7.67 -5.32
C GLN A 9 -12.97 -8.38 -4.09
N GLN A 10 -12.15 -9.12 -3.34
CA GLN A 10 -12.60 -9.77 -2.11
C GLN A 10 -13.05 -8.76 -1.05
N ALA A 11 -12.35 -7.63 -0.91
CA ALA A 11 -12.74 -6.57 0.00
C ALA A 11 -14.13 -6.00 -0.36
N GLN A 12 -14.41 -5.83 -1.65
CA GLN A 12 -15.74 -5.43 -2.13
C GLN A 12 -16.81 -6.47 -1.81
N HIS A 13 -16.52 -7.75 -2.08
CA HIS A 13 -17.47 -8.83 -1.82
C HIS A 13 -17.85 -8.90 -0.33
N LEU A 14 -16.87 -8.77 0.56
CA LEU A 14 -17.10 -8.72 2.01
C LEU A 14 -17.96 -7.52 2.44
N LEU A 15 -17.77 -6.36 1.80
CA LEU A 15 -18.56 -5.16 2.06
C LEU A 15 -20.04 -5.32 1.65
N GLU A 16 -20.27 -6.07 0.58
CA GLU A 16 -21.60 -6.25 -0.02
C GLU A 16 -22.35 -7.47 0.52
N LEU A 17 -21.67 -8.36 1.24
CA LEU A 17 -22.20 -9.67 1.66
C LEU A 17 -23.48 -9.58 2.50
N ASP A 18 -23.58 -8.59 3.40
CA ASP A 18 -24.76 -8.37 4.24
C ASP A 18 -25.46 -7.05 3.84
N SER A 19 -26.45 -7.12 2.95
CA SER A 19 -27.10 -5.93 2.39
C SER A 19 -28.00 -5.16 3.36
N ARG A 20 -28.61 -5.82 4.35
CA ARG A 20 -29.57 -5.20 5.30
C ARG A 20 -28.97 -4.84 6.66
N LYS A 21 -28.25 -5.77 7.28
CA LYS A 21 -27.64 -5.59 8.61
C LYS A 21 -26.17 -6.03 8.55
N PRO A 22 -25.25 -5.11 8.22
CA PRO A 22 -23.84 -5.43 8.07
C PRO A 22 -23.26 -6.03 9.36
N ARG A 23 -22.66 -7.22 9.27
CA ARG A 23 -21.92 -7.78 10.39
C ARG A 23 -20.60 -7.05 10.56
N GLN A 24 -20.26 -6.70 11.80
CA GLN A 24 -18.96 -6.10 12.12
C GLN A 24 -17.78 -6.95 11.62
N ALA A 25 -17.90 -8.28 11.68
CA ALA A 25 -16.89 -9.20 11.14
C ALA A 25 -16.61 -8.96 9.66
N ASN A 26 -17.66 -8.80 8.84
CA ASN A 26 -17.52 -8.61 7.40
C ASN A 26 -16.96 -7.22 7.06
N LEU A 27 -17.43 -6.17 7.75
CA LEU A 27 -16.90 -4.81 7.58
C LEU A 27 -15.41 -4.72 7.95
N ARG A 28 -15.03 -5.26 9.12
CA ARG A 28 -13.63 -5.27 9.58
C ARG A 28 -12.74 -6.09 8.65
N ARG A 29 -13.22 -7.25 8.18
CA ARG A 29 -12.47 -8.06 7.20
C ARG A 29 -12.36 -7.36 5.85
N SER A 30 -13.39 -6.65 5.39
CA SER A 30 -13.32 -5.83 4.18
C SER A 30 -12.19 -4.78 4.28
N ILE A 31 -12.14 -4.03 5.39
CA ILE A 31 -11.10 -3.00 5.64
C ILE A 31 -9.69 -3.62 5.68
N SER A 32 -9.52 -4.71 6.45
CA SER A 32 -8.23 -5.41 6.53
C SER A 32 -7.81 -5.97 5.15
N THR A 33 -8.75 -6.51 4.38
CA THR A 33 -8.47 -7.02 3.01
C THR A 33 -8.12 -5.87 2.05
N ALA A 34 -8.78 -4.73 2.15
CA ALA A 34 -8.47 -3.53 1.36
C ALA A 34 -7.04 -3.05 1.63
N TYR A 35 -6.61 -3.00 2.90
CA TYR A 35 -5.21 -2.75 3.26
C TYR A 35 -4.26 -3.74 2.59
N TYR A 36 -4.54 -5.05 2.71
CA TYR A 36 -3.68 -6.07 2.11
C TYR A 36 -3.65 -5.99 0.59
N SER A 37 -4.71 -5.52 -0.07
CA SER A 37 -4.71 -5.29 -1.52
C SER A 37 -3.65 -4.28 -1.95
N LEU A 38 -3.55 -3.13 -1.25
CA LEU A 38 -2.59 -2.09 -1.57
C LEU A 38 -1.18 -2.48 -1.11
N PHE A 39 -1.07 -3.14 0.05
CA PHE A 39 0.21 -3.70 0.49
C PHE A 39 0.77 -4.70 -0.53
N SER A 40 -0.03 -5.66 -0.97
CA SER A 40 0.37 -6.67 -1.97
C SER A 40 0.75 -6.03 -3.30
N LEU A 41 0.07 -4.97 -3.73
CA LEU A 41 0.44 -4.20 -4.92
C LEU A 41 1.87 -3.65 -4.79
N LEU A 42 2.12 -2.86 -3.74
CA LEU A 42 3.39 -2.15 -3.59
C LEU A 42 4.58 -3.11 -3.41
N VAL A 43 4.43 -4.18 -2.63
CA VAL A 43 5.54 -5.12 -2.40
C VAL A 43 5.82 -6.00 -3.61
N ASP A 44 4.81 -6.38 -4.40
CA ASP A 44 5.02 -7.15 -5.63
C ASP A 44 5.69 -6.28 -6.70
N GLU A 45 5.23 -5.04 -6.87
CA GLU A 45 5.84 -4.07 -7.81
C GLU A 45 7.30 -3.77 -7.44
N ALA A 46 7.59 -3.53 -6.16
CA ALA A 46 8.96 -3.35 -5.70
C ALA A 46 9.81 -4.61 -5.91
N ALA A 47 9.28 -5.80 -5.62
CA ALA A 47 9.99 -7.05 -5.88
C ALA A 47 10.24 -7.28 -7.38
N VAL A 48 9.27 -6.97 -8.24
CA VAL A 48 9.42 -7.02 -9.70
C VAL A 48 10.50 -6.05 -10.17
N ALA A 49 10.56 -4.83 -9.63
CA ALA A 49 11.60 -3.86 -9.95
C ALA A 49 13.02 -4.35 -9.59
N VAL A 50 13.19 -5.10 -8.49
CA VAL A 50 14.51 -5.62 -8.06
C VAL A 50 14.92 -6.88 -8.81
N VAL A 51 14.03 -7.86 -8.98
CA VAL A 51 14.42 -9.20 -9.47
C VAL A 51 13.75 -9.64 -10.78
N GLY A 52 12.84 -8.83 -11.32
CA GLY A 52 12.09 -9.08 -12.55
C GLY A 52 10.80 -9.89 -12.38
N SER A 53 9.92 -9.79 -13.39
CA SER A 53 8.57 -10.40 -13.41
C SER A 53 8.53 -11.87 -13.87
N GLY A 54 9.62 -12.39 -14.45
CA GLY A 54 9.66 -13.73 -15.05
C GLY A 54 9.26 -14.87 -14.09
N PRO A 55 8.67 -15.97 -14.59
CA PRO A 55 8.13 -17.05 -13.76
C PRO A 55 9.22 -17.75 -12.93
N LYS A 56 10.43 -17.91 -13.49
CA LYS A 56 11.60 -18.48 -12.79
C LYS A 56 12.05 -17.64 -11.58
N LYS A 57 11.62 -16.37 -11.48
CA LYS A 57 11.95 -15.45 -10.39
C LYS A 57 10.91 -15.42 -9.26
N ARG A 58 9.80 -16.17 -9.38
CA ARG A 58 8.69 -16.14 -8.41
C ARG A 58 9.12 -16.44 -6.98
N LEU A 59 9.93 -17.48 -6.76
CA LEU A 59 10.43 -17.82 -5.42
C LEU A 59 11.33 -16.72 -4.85
N LEU A 60 12.16 -16.12 -5.70
CA LEU A 60 13.04 -15.02 -5.30
C LEU A 60 12.24 -13.75 -4.98
N ARG A 61 11.20 -13.41 -5.75
CA ARG A 61 10.24 -12.34 -5.40
C ARG A 61 9.59 -12.60 -4.05
N GLY A 62 9.15 -13.83 -3.80
CA GLY A 62 8.60 -14.23 -2.50
C GLY A 62 9.60 -14.06 -1.34
N TYR A 63 10.90 -14.26 -1.58
CA TYR A 63 11.93 -13.97 -0.59
C TYR A 63 12.09 -12.47 -0.33
N VAL A 64 12.12 -11.65 -1.39
CA VAL A 64 12.19 -10.18 -1.29
C VAL A 64 10.97 -9.58 -0.59
N ILE A 65 9.76 -10.04 -0.92
CA ILE A 65 8.51 -9.57 -0.30
C ILE A 65 8.53 -9.76 1.23
N ARG A 66 9.16 -10.82 1.74
CA ARG A 66 9.29 -11.06 3.19
C ARG A 66 10.23 -10.10 3.91
N ALA A 67 11.07 -9.35 3.18
CA ALA A 67 11.94 -8.34 3.77
C ALA A 67 11.20 -7.02 4.06
N PHE A 68 9.99 -6.82 3.52
CA PHE A 68 9.23 -5.60 3.78
C PHE A 68 8.65 -5.59 5.20
N GLY A 69 8.97 -4.55 5.96
CA GLY A 69 8.36 -4.27 7.25
C GLY A 69 7.23 -3.26 7.15
N HIS A 70 6.04 -3.60 7.65
CA HIS A 70 4.86 -2.71 7.64
C HIS A 70 5.13 -1.32 8.26
N ARG A 71 5.93 -1.27 9.34
CA ARG A 71 6.30 0.00 10.01
C ARG A 71 7.26 0.83 9.16
N SER A 72 8.27 0.19 8.59
CA SER A 72 9.24 0.84 7.71
C SER A 72 8.56 1.46 6.49
N MET A 73 7.69 0.70 5.83
CA MET A 73 6.89 1.18 4.71
C MET A 73 6.03 2.39 5.08
N ALA A 74 5.38 2.37 6.25
CA ALA A 74 4.56 3.49 6.71
C ALA A 74 5.38 4.78 6.89
N ASN A 75 6.61 4.69 7.42
CA ASN A 75 7.50 5.84 7.56
C ASN A 75 7.88 6.44 6.21
N VAL A 76 8.18 5.60 5.21
CA VAL A 76 8.45 6.04 3.84
C VAL A 76 7.22 6.70 3.24
N CYS A 77 6.06 6.04 3.32
CA CYS A 77 4.80 6.56 2.82
C CYS A 77 4.44 7.92 3.45
N GLN A 78 4.67 8.13 4.75
CA GLN A 78 4.44 9.42 5.40
C GLN A 78 5.26 10.56 4.76
N GLY A 79 6.54 10.31 4.47
CA GLY A 79 7.40 11.28 3.81
C GLY A 79 6.94 11.61 2.38
N PHE A 80 6.55 10.59 1.60
CA PHE A 80 6.03 10.80 0.24
C PHE A 80 4.66 11.47 0.22
N ALA A 81 3.77 11.16 1.16
CA ALA A 81 2.47 11.80 1.31
C ALA A 81 2.60 13.31 1.54
N GLN A 82 3.61 13.72 2.32
CA GLN A 82 3.93 15.12 2.60
C GLN A 82 4.81 15.77 1.51
N LYS A 83 5.17 15.03 0.45
CA LYS A 83 6.16 15.40 -0.56
C LYS A 83 7.49 15.88 0.03
N ASN A 84 7.85 15.33 1.19
CA ASN A 84 9.04 15.68 1.95
C ASN A 84 9.66 14.42 2.58
N PRO A 85 10.12 13.46 1.77
CA PRO A 85 10.77 12.26 2.29
C PRO A 85 12.10 12.64 2.95
N GLY A 86 12.69 11.74 3.74
CA GLY A 86 13.96 12.01 4.41
C GLY A 86 15.10 12.36 3.44
N GLN A 87 16.13 13.07 3.94
CA GLN A 87 17.22 13.62 3.11
C GLN A 87 17.81 12.60 2.13
N LYS A 88 18.09 11.38 2.60
CA LYS A 88 18.66 10.29 1.77
C LYS A 88 17.83 9.97 0.52
N ILE A 89 16.50 10.03 0.64
CA ILE A 89 15.59 9.80 -0.48
C ILE A 89 15.52 11.05 -1.36
N ARG A 90 15.52 12.25 -0.77
CA ARG A 90 15.54 13.51 -1.53
C ARG A 90 16.78 13.62 -2.42
N ASP A 91 17.93 13.20 -1.91
CA ASP A 91 19.19 13.19 -2.67
C ASP A 91 19.08 12.32 -3.94
N VAL A 92 18.41 11.17 -3.83
CA VAL A 92 18.18 10.26 -4.97
C VAL A 92 17.05 10.75 -5.88
N LEU A 93 16.02 11.40 -5.32
CA LEU A 93 14.96 12.03 -6.11
C LEU A 93 15.51 13.13 -7.01
N ALA A 94 16.54 13.87 -6.58
CA ALA A 94 17.11 14.98 -7.33
C ALA A 94 16.00 15.91 -7.88
N ASP A 95 15.85 15.99 -9.20
CA ASP A 95 14.83 16.82 -9.87
C ASP A 95 13.48 16.10 -10.12
N HIS A 96 13.39 14.80 -9.79
CA HIS A 96 12.16 14.03 -9.94
C HIS A 96 11.13 14.43 -8.89
N ARG A 97 10.03 15.04 -9.36
CA ARG A 97 8.95 15.51 -8.49
C ARG A 97 8.06 14.36 -8.03
N ILE A 98 7.66 14.40 -6.76
CA ILE A 98 6.60 13.54 -6.23
C ILE A 98 5.25 14.07 -6.74
N SER A 99 4.62 13.29 -7.61
CA SER A 99 3.30 13.60 -8.19
C SER A 99 2.20 13.58 -7.11
N ASP A 100 1.07 14.23 -7.39
CA ASP A 100 -0.11 14.17 -6.51
C ASP A 100 -0.65 12.75 -6.39
N ASP A 101 -0.58 11.97 -7.47
CA ASP A 101 -0.99 10.57 -7.49
C ASP A 101 -0.10 9.71 -6.57
N LEU A 102 1.22 9.90 -6.61
CA LEU A 102 2.15 9.20 -5.73
C LEU A 102 1.93 9.58 -4.26
N ALA A 103 1.80 10.88 -3.97
CA ALA A 103 1.51 11.38 -2.62
C ALA A 103 0.17 10.84 -2.09
N HIS A 104 -0.86 10.76 -2.95
CA HIS A 104 -2.15 10.19 -2.59
C HIS A 104 -2.06 8.70 -2.26
N ILE A 105 -1.37 7.90 -3.07
CA ILE A 105 -1.18 6.46 -2.80
C ILE A 105 -0.45 6.24 -1.48
N ALA A 106 0.60 7.01 -1.23
CA ALA A 106 1.37 6.96 0.00
C ALA A 106 0.49 7.32 1.23
N ASN A 107 -0.32 8.38 1.11
CA ASN A 107 -1.27 8.77 2.16
C ASN A 107 -2.32 7.66 2.42
N THR A 108 -2.91 7.12 1.36
CA THR A 108 -3.90 6.04 1.45
C THR A 108 -3.33 4.79 2.11
N PHE A 109 -2.06 4.45 1.85
CA PHE A 109 -1.38 3.35 2.55
C PHE A 109 -1.28 3.59 4.06
N CYS A 110 -0.89 4.80 4.49
CA CYS A 110 -0.84 5.16 5.91
C CYS A 110 -2.21 5.06 6.57
N SER A 111 -3.23 5.68 5.98
CA SER A 111 -4.60 5.61 6.50
C SER A 111 -5.14 4.18 6.58
N LEU A 112 -4.89 3.35 5.56
CA LEU A 112 -5.33 1.96 5.56
C LEU A 112 -4.61 1.11 6.61
N ARG A 113 -3.33 1.37 6.88
CA ARG A 113 -2.60 0.67 7.94
C ARG A 113 -3.24 0.94 9.31
N ASP A 114 -3.56 2.20 9.57
CA ASP A 114 -4.16 2.60 10.84
C ASP A 114 -5.59 2.07 10.94
N GLU A 115 -6.39 2.17 9.87
CA GLU A 115 -7.74 1.59 9.81
C GLU A 115 -7.73 0.06 9.95
N ARG A 116 -6.74 -0.63 9.36
CA ARG A 116 -6.56 -2.07 9.57
C ARG A 116 -6.25 -2.38 11.03
N ASN A 117 -5.42 -1.57 11.71
CA ASN A 117 -5.12 -1.79 13.11
C ASN A 117 -6.38 -1.65 13.98
N GLU A 118 -7.17 -0.62 13.73
CA GLU A 118 -8.45 -0.39 14.40
C GLU A 118 -9.46 -1.51 14.12
N ALA A 119 -9.58 -1.94 12.86
CA ALA A 119 -10.47 -3.02 12.46
C ALA A 119 -10.06 -4.39 13.03
N ASP A 120 -8.76 -4.67 13.21
CA ASP A 120 -8.28 -5.97 13.68
C ASP A 120 -8.17 -6.06 15.21
N TYR A 121 -7.84 -4.96 15.91
CA TYR A 121 -7.46 -5.02 17.33
C TYR A 121 -8.29 -4.14 18.26
N ASN A 122 -9.01 -3.12 17.75
CA ASN A 122 -9.85 -2.29 18.59
C ASN A 122 -11.26 -2.90 18.73
N PHE A 123 -11.53 -3.56 19.85
CA PHE A 123 -12.83 -4.17 20.14
C PHE A 123 -13.94 -3.16 20.50
N ALA A 124 -13.59 -1.91 20.84
CA ALA A 124 -14.56 -0.87 21.18
C ALA A 124 -15.09 -0.12 19.95
N ARG A 125 -14.31 -0.04 18.87
CA ARG A 125 -14.75 0.60 17.62
C ARG A 125 -15.90 -0.20 16.98
N SER A 126 -16.80 0.47 16.29
CA SER A 126 -17.74 -0.19 15.37
C SER A 126 -17.72 0.58 14.07
N TYR A 127 -17.81 -0.15 12.96
CA TYR A 127 -17.85 0.43 11.62
C TYR A 127 -19.26 0.43 11.09
N THR A 128 -19.67 1.51 10.45
CA THR A 128 -20.84 1.52 9.58
C THR A 128 -20.47 0.97 8.21
N LYS A 129 -21.49 0.64 7.40
CA LYS A 129 -21.26 0.29 5.98
C LYS A 129 -20.67 1.47 5.21
N GLU A 130 -21.06 2.68 5.57
CA GLU A 130 -20.55 3.90 4.94
C GLU A 130 -19.05 4.06 5.20
N ASP A 131 -18.60 3.91 6.46
CA ASP A 131 -17.16 3.97 6.81
C ASP A 131 -16.34 3.00 5.96
N ALA A 132 -16.77 1.72 5.91
CA ALA A 132 -16.07 0.70 5.15
C ALA A 132 -16.12 0.98 3.63
N THR A 133 -17.21 1.57 3.13
CA THR A 133 -17.34 1.96 1.72
C THR A 133 -16.39 3.09 1.36
N ILE A 134 -16.25 4.11 2.22
CA ILE A 134 -15.31 5.21 2.04
C ILE A 134 -13.87 4.67 1.99
N ILE A 135 -13.50 3.82 2.94
CA ILE A 135 -12.17 3.20 3.00
C ILE A 135 -11.89 2.35 1.75
N PHE A 136 -12.85 1.52 1.33
CA PHE A 136 -12.75 0.71 0.12
C PHE A 136 -12.58 1.57 -1.14
N ASN A 137 -13.40 2.62 -1.30
CA ASN A 137 -13.33 3.51 -2.46
C ASN A 137 -12.00 4.26 -2.52
N GLY A 138 -11.46 4.72 -1.38
CA GLY A 138 -10.11 5.29 -1.31
C GLY A 138 -9.04 4.31 -1.77
N THR A 139 -9.15 3.04 -1.36
CA THR A 139 -8.26 1.96 -1.81
C THR A 139 -8.36 1.75 -3.33
N LYS A 140 -9.58 1.69 -3.87
CA LYS A 140 -9.81 1.53 -5.31
C LYS A 140 -9.20 2.67 -6.12
N VAL A 141 -9.35 3.92 -5.65
CA VAL A 141 -8.73 5.09 -6.27
C VAL A 141 -7.21 5.00 -6.25
N ALA A 142 -6.59 4.53 -5.16
CA ALA A 142 -5.15 4.32 -5.10
C ALA A 142 -4.67 3.28 -6.14
N HIS A 143 -5.38 2.17 -6.32
CA HIS A 143 -5.09 1.18 -7.38
C HIS A 143 -5.22 1.78 -8.79
N GLN A 144 -6.20 2.66 -9.02
CA GLN A 144 -6.38 3.34 -10.30
C GLN A 144 -5.24 4.33 -10.57
N LYS A 145 -4.91 5.18 -9.59
CA LYS A 145 -3.81 6.14 -9.67
C LYS A 145 -2.47 5.47 -9.90
N TRP A 146 -2.25 4.27 -9.34
CA TRP A 146 -1.04 3.49 -9.59
C TRP A 146 -0.78 3.27 -11.09
N GLN A 147 -1.83 3.00 -11.88
CA GLN A 147 -1.67 2.76 -13.31
C GLN A 147 -1.13 3.98 -14.07
N ASN A 148 -1.34 5.19 -13.54
CA ASN A 148 -0.87 6.43 -14.17
C ASN A 148 0.61 6.70 -13.91
N ILE A 149 1.16 6.18 -12.80
CA ILE A 149 2.48 6.58 -12.29
C ILE A 149 3.50 5.45 -12.20
N LYS A 150 3.09 4.20 -12.48
CA LYS A 150 3.94 3.00 -12.27
C LYS A 150 5.27 3.04 -13.03
N ASP A 151 5.33 3.79 -14.12
CA ASP A 151 6.52 3.92 -14.96
C ASP A 151 7.36 5.18 -14.64
N ASP A 152 6.90 6.04 -13.73
CA ASP A 152 7.60 7.26 -13.33
C ASP A 152 8.85 6.96 -12.50
N GLU A 153 9.91 7.74 -12.70
CA GLU A 153 11.17 7.54 -11.98
C GLU A 153 11.02 7.80 -10.47
N ALA A 154 10.24 8.82 -10.07
CA ALA A 154 9.91 9.04 -8.67
C ALA A 154 9.19 7.84 -8.03
N THR A 155 8.35 7.12 -8.79
CA THR A 155 7.66 5.91 -8.34
C THR A 155 8.64 4.75 -8.16
N ARG A 156 9.62 4.59 -9.06
CA ARG A 156 10.69 3.58 -8.90
C ARG A 156 11.51 3.84 -7.64
N ILE A 157 11.88 5.10 -7.40
CA ILE A 157 12.60 5.52 -6.19
C ILE A 157 11.76 5.24 -4.94
N PHE A 158 10.45 5.54 -4.98
CA PHE A 158 9.51 5.19 -3.91
C PHE A 158 9.52 3.68 -3.62
N LEU A 159 9.39 2.83 -4.65
CA LEU A 159 9.41 1.37 -4.48
C LEU A 159 10.73 0.87 -3.87
N MET A 160 11.87 1.43 -4.28
CA MET A 160 13.16 1.08 -3.68
C MET A 160 13.26 1.56 -2.22
N ALA A 161 12.76 2.75 -1.92
CA ALA A 161 12.73 3.27 -0.55
C ALA A 161 11.90 2.38 0.38
N LEU A 162 10.75 1.85 -0.08
CA LEU A 162 9.92 0.93 0.71
C LEU A 162 10.69 -0.33 1.18
N LEU A 163 11.68 -0.78 0.42
CA LEU A 163 12.48 -1.97 0.73
C LEU A 163 13.77 -1.63 1.49
N PHE A 164 14.47 -0.58 1.09
CA PHE A 164 15.85 -0.36 1.50
C PHE A 164 16.06 0.75 2.51
N GLN A 165 15.04 1.54 2.87
CA GLN A 165 15.21 2.74 3.71
C GLN A 165 16.00 2.51 5.00
N GLU A 166 15.76 1.40 5.71
CA GLU A 166 16.47 1.08 6.96
C GLU A 166 17.96 0.73 6.74
N ASN A 167 18.30 0.30 5.54
CA ASN A 167 19.66 -0.11 5.16
C ASN A 167 20.45 0.99 4.44
N LEU A 168 19.81 2.11 4.08
CA LEU A 168 20.50 3.25 3.47
C LEU A 168 21.47 3.87 4.49
N LYS A 169 22.78 3.70 4.28
CA LYS A 169 23.81 4.36 5.09
C LYS A 169 23.92 5.84 4.68
N THR A 170 24.23 6.71 5.62
CA THR A 170 24.62 8.10 5.31
C THR A 170 25.96 8.06 4.59
N SER A 171 26.02 8.58 3.36
CA SER A 171 27.31 8.96 2.78
C SER A 171 27.92 10.04 3.67
N LYS A 172 29.10 9.75 4.21
CA LYS A 172 29.95 10.75 4.87
C LYS A 172 30.62 11.62 3.83
#